data_AF-A0A8J3Q6L0-F1
#
_entry.id   AF-A0A8J3Q6L0-F1
#
_cell.length_a   1.000
_cell.length_b   1.000
_cell.length_c   1.000
_cell.angle_alpha   90.00
_cell.angle_beta   90.00
_cell.angle_gamma   90.00
#
_symmetry.space_group_name_H-M   'P 1'
#
loop_
_entity.id
_entity.type
_entity.pdbx_description
1 polymer ?
#
loop_
_entity_poly.entity_id
_entity_poly.type
_entity_poly.pdbx_seq_one_letter_code
_entity_poly.pdbx_strand_id
1 'polypeptide(L)'
;MIDDSRRWAAFHGVGTYQLLMEIHAAVEDTHGMILQGQPRVAAYCARDAVVCCLAVRSLATRGELWMEDQDPFYDPFSDCGEAEHALLSQIVGGLTRAGDDAEVDLAYRGLVDFVGETERLLGFSASPASIRTPQGMFPALRVARDLFHVMETAGLPQVLPKSWTATGKPPAEE
;
A
#
# COMPACT_ATOMS: atom_id res chain seq x y z
N MET A 1 -1.11 -19.25 5.46
CA MET A 1 -0.06 -19.69 4.52
C MET A 1 -0.68 -19.64 3.13
N ILE A 2 -0.04 -19.00 2.16
CA ILE A 2 -0.59 -18.88 0.79
C ILE A 2 -0.06 -20.08 0.00
N ASP A 3 -0.95 -21.01 -0.35
CA ASP A 3 -0.56 -22.29 -0.98
C ASP A 3 -0.33 -22.19 -2.50
N ASP A 4 -0.85 -21.13 -3.13
CA ASP A 4 -0.68 -20.84 -4.55
C ASP A 4 0.57 -19.95 -4.75
N SER A 5 1.56 -20.43 -5.51
CA SER A 5 2.83 -19.73 -5.74
C SER A 5 2.67 -18.42 -6.49
N ARG A 6 1.70 -18.32 -7.40
CA ARG A 6 1.39 -17.09 -8.13
C ARG A 6 0.73 -16.07 -7.20
N ARG A 7 -0.18 -16.51 -6.33
CA ARG A 7 -0.74 -15.64 -5.28
C ARG A 7 0.31 -15.21 -4.27
N TRP A 8 1.21 -16.10 -3.89
CA TRP A 8 2.33 -15.77 -3.02
C TRP A 8 3.20 -14.67 -3.65
N ALA A 9 3.54 -14.83 -4.94
CA ALA A 9 4.30 -13.83 -5.69
C ALA A 9 3.54 -12.51 -5.83
N ALA A 10 2.23 -12.54 -6.08
CA ALA A 10 1.39 -11.34 -6.13
C ALA A 10 1.36 -10.62 -4.78
N PHE A 11 1.05 -11.35 -3.71
CA PHE A 11 0.96 -10.82 -2.36
C PHE A 11 2.28 -10.19 -1.90
N HIS A 12 3.39 -10.91 -2.01
CA HIS A 12 4.69 -10.36 -1.58
C HIS A 12 5.25 -9.35 -2.57
N GLY A 13 5.07 -9.54 -3.88
CA GLY A 13 5.63 -8.67 -4.91
C GLY A 13 4.87 -7.35 -5.02
N VAL A 14 3.60 -7.44 -5.40
CA VAL A 14 2.70 -6.28 -5.54
C VAL A 14 2.42 -5.64 -4.19
N GLY A 15 2.19 -6.45 -3.16
CA GLY A 15 1.95 -5.93 -1.82
C GLY A 15 3.13 -5.14 -1.26
N THR A 16 4.37 -5.59 -1.47
CA THR A 16 5.55 -4.81 -1.06
C THR A 16 5.69 -3.52 -1.85
N TYR A 17 5.39 -3.54 -3.16
CA TYR A 17 5.39 -2.32 -3.96
C TYR A 17 4.35 -1.32 -3.45
N GLN A 18 3.09 -1.74 -3.29
CA GLN A 18 2.02 -0.87 -2.78
C GLN A 18 2.32 -0.36 -1.37
N LEU A 19 2.90 -1.19 -0.51
CA LEU A 19 3.33 -0.78 0.82
C LEU A 19 4.30 0.40 0.76
N LEU A 20 5.39 0.22 0.00
CA LEU A 20 6.50 1.18 -0.03
C LEU A 20 6.13 2.47 -0.79
N MET A 21 5.37 2.35 -1.88
CA MET A 21 5.06 3.46 -2.79
C MET A 21 3.80 4.23 -2.41
N GLU A 22 2.73 3.53 -2.04
CA GLU A 22 1.41 4.13 -1.86
C GLU A 22 1.04 4.26 -0.38
N ILE A 23 1.13 3.15 0.37
CA ILE A 23 0.67 3.12 1.77
C ILE A 23 1.53 4.03 2.65
N HIS A 24 2.86 3.93 2.57
CA HIS A 24 3.74 4.82 3.38
C HIS A 24 3.62 6.28 2.96
N ALA A 25 3.47 6.57 1.67
CA ALA A 25 3.24 7.93 1.20
C ALA A 25 1.94 8.51 1.78
N ALA A 26 0.85 7.74 1.75
CA ALA A 26 -0.43 8.14 2.31
C ALA A 26 -0.37 8.34 3.84
N VAL A 27 0.34 7.48 4.59
CA VAL A 27 0.54 7.64 6.04
C VAL A 27 1.33 8.91 6.38
N GLU A 28 2.39 9.21 5.61
CA GLU A 28 3.16 10.44 5.77
C GLU A 28 2.32 11.68 5.47
N ASP A 29 1.50 11.62 4.42
CA ASP A 29 0.62 12.72 4.04
C ASP A 29 -0.47 12.93 5.09
N THR A 30 -1.05 11.85 5.64
CA THR A 30 -1.96 11.92 6.80
C THR A 30 -1.30 12.62 7.98
N HIS A 31 -0.08 12.23 8.35
CA HIS A 31 0.65 12.84 9.45
C HIS A 31 0.94 14.32 9.19
N GLY A 32 1.38 14.66 7.98
CA GLY A 32 1.60 16.05 7.57
C GLY A 32 0.35 16.92 7.70
N MET A 33 -0.82 16.39 7.31
CA MET A 33 -2.09 17.10 7.44
C MET A 33 -2.54 17.24 8.90
N ILE A 34 -2.27 16.25 9.76
CA ILE A 34 -2.51 16.35 11.21
C ILE A 34 -1.67 17.48 11.80
N LEU A 35 -0.37 17.52 11.50
CA LEU A 35 0.54 18.56 12.00
C LEU A 35 0.16 19.97 11.54
N GLN A 36 -0.56 20.09 10.43
CA GLN A 36 -1.09 21.36 9.92
C GLN A 36 -2.47 21.74 10.50
N GLY A 37 -3.02 20.95 11.43
CA GLY A 37 -4.34 21.17 12.01
C GLY A 37 -5.48 20.90 11.03
N GLN A 38 -5.28 19.99 10.06
CA GLN A 38 -6.26 19.64 9.02
C GLN A 38 -6.71 18.17 9.12
N PRO A 39 -7.31 17.72 10.24
CA PRO A 39 -7.62 16.31 10.46
C PRO A 39 -8.66 15.75 9.46
N ARG A 40 -9.54 16.58 8.92
CA ARG A 40 -10.49 16.17 7.88
C ARG A 40 -9.83 15.87 6.53
N VAL A 41 -8.75 16.59 6.19
CA VAL A 41 -7.93 16.30 5.00
C VAL A 41 -7.09 15.06 5.27
N ALA A 42 -6.55 14.93 6.49
CA ALA A 42 -5.83 13.74 6.92
C ALA A 42 -6.68 12.46 6.80
N ALA A 43 -8.00 12.55 7.06
CA ALA A 43 -8.93 11.45 6.89
C ALA A 43 -9.03 10.94 5.44
N TYR A 44 -8.88 11.83 4.44
CA TYR A 44 -8.85 11.44 3.04
C TYR A 44 -7.59 10.62 2.71
N CYS A 45 -6.41 11.11 3.10
CA CYS A 45 -5.16 10.37 2.93
C CYS A 45 -5.16 9.04 3.70
N ALA A 46 -5.73 9.03 4.91
CA ALA A 46 -5.83 7.82 5.72
C ALA A 46 -6.72 6.76 5.08
N ARG A 47 -7.80 7.18 4.42
CA ARG A 47 -8.66 6.28 3.65
C ARG A 47 -7.86 5.56 2.57
N ASP A 48 -7.02 6.27 1.83
CA ASP A 48 -6.22 5.69 0.75
C ASP A 48 -5.25 4.64 1.31
N ALA A 49 -4.54 4.94 2.40
CA ALA A 49 -3.67 3.98 3.09
C ALA A 49 -4.42 2.70 3.53
N VAL A 50 -5.61 2.85 4.12
CA VAL A 50 -6.42 1.70 4.57
C VAL A 50 -6.92 0.88 3.39
N VAL A 51 -7.45 1.52 2.34
CA VAL A 51 -7.94 0.82 1.13
C VAL A 51 -6.80 0.06 0.46
N CYS A 52 -5.62 0.67 0.32
CA CYS A 52 -4.44 -0.02 -0.21
C CYS A 52 -4.01 -1.20 0.69
N CYS A 53 -4.04 -1.06 2.02
CA CYS A 53 -3.76 -2.20 2.91
C CYS A 53 -4.73 -3.37 2.71
N LEU A 54 -6.02 -3.08 2.54
CA LEU A 54 -7.04 -4.10 2.29
C LEU A 54 -6.85 -4.77 0.92
N ALA A 55 -6.59 -3.97 -0.11
CA ALA A 55 -6.21 -4.45 -1.43
C ALA A 55 -5.02 -5.41 -1.36
N VAL A 56 -3.94 -5.03 -0.68
CA VAL A 56 -2.77 -5.91 -0.47
C VAL A 56 -3.15 -7.20 0.25
N ARG A 57 -3.90 -7.12 1.36
CA ARG A 57 -4.30 -8.31 2.13
C ARG A 57 -5.17 -9.26 1.33
N SER A 58 -6.07 -8.75 0.51
CA SER A 58 -6.93 -9.57 -0.35
C SER A 58 -6.13 -10.43 -1.35
N LEU A 59 -4.93 -9.98 -1.78
CA LEU A 59 -4.06 -10.76 -2.68
C LEU A 59 -3.63 -12.10 -2.07
N ALA A 60 -3.60 -12.20 -0.73
CA ALA A 60 -3.30 -13.45 -0.04
C ALA A 60 -4.41 -14.50 -0.15
N THR A 61 -5.64 -14.09 -0.52
CA THR A 61 -6.81 -14.96 -0.54
C THR A 61 -7.43 -15.05 -1.93
N ARG A 62 -8.39 -14.19 -2.28
CA ARG A 62 -9.15 -14.19 -3.54
C ARG A 62 -9.16 -12.84 -4.25
N GLY A 63 -8.50 -11.83 -3.69
CA GLY A 63 -8.38 -10.51 -4.26
C GLY A 63 -7.79 -10.50 -5.66
N GLU A 64 -8.20 -9.48 -6.41
CA GLU A 64 -7.72 -9.21 -7.75
C GLU A 64 -6.46 -8.35 -7.71
N LEU A 65 -5.63 -8.50 -8.73
CA LEU A 65 -4.47 -7.64 -8.91
C LEU A 65 -4.94 -6.27 -9.36
N TRP A 66 -4.64 -5.25 -8.56
CA TRP A 66 -4.81 -3.88 -9.01
C TRP A 66 -3.84 -3.60 -10.15
N MET A 67 -4.38 -3.26 -11.32
CA MET A 67 -3.65 -2.81 -12.49
C MET A 67 -3.87 -1.31 -12.64
N GLU A 68 -2.82 -0.56 -13.01
CA GLU A 68 -2.88 0.91 -13.19
C GLU A 68 -4.00 1.39 -14.13
N ASP A 69 -4.49 0.49 -15.00
CA ASP A 69 -5.68 0.74 -15.81
C ASP A 69 -6.91 0.61 -14.91
N GLN A 70 -7.50 1.76 -14.55
CA GLN A 70 -8.68 1.94 -13.69
C GLN A 70 -9.85 1.01 -14.07
N ASP A 71 -9.81 -0.24 -13.62
CA ASP A 71 -10.92 -1.15 -13.75
C ASP A 71 -12.02 -0.67 -12.79
N PRO A 72 -13.16 -0.15 -13.29
CA PRO A 72 -14.25 0.31 -12.43
C PRO A 72 -14.91 -0.84 -11.65
N PHE A 73 -14.61 -2.09 -12.00
CA PHE A 73 -15.09 -3.29 -11.32
C PHE A 73 -14.11 -3.83 -10.27
N TYR A 74 -12.93 -3.20 -10.12
CA TYR A 74 -11.96 -3.59 -9.11
C TYR A 74 -12.54 -3.42 -7.69
N ASP A 75 -12.55 -4.52 -6.94
CA ASP A 75 -12.98 -4.53 -5.54
C ASP A 75 -11.77 -4.71 -4.58
N PRO A 76 -11.28 -3.63 -3.95
CA PRO A 76 -10.19 -3.71 -2.98
C PRO A 76 -10.59 -4.40 -1.67
N PHE A 77 -11.88 -4.69 -1.49
CA PHE A 77 -12.44 -5.32 -0.30
C PHE A 77 -12.76 -6.80 -0.51
N SER A 78 -12.39 -7.37 -1.66
CA SER A 78 -12.68 -8.78 -1.95
C SER A 78 -12.14 -9.68 -0.84
N ASP A 79 -13.03 -10.45 -0.23
CA ASP A 79 -12.74 -11.36 0.90
C ASP A 79 -12.31 -10.67 2.22
N CYS A 80 -12.51 -9.35 2.34
CA CYS A 80 -12.35 -8.64 3.61
C CYS A 80 -13.53 -8.97 4.55
N GLY A 81 -13.20 -9.26 5.81
CA GLY A 81 -14.20 -9.53 6.85
C GLY A 81 -14.83 -8.26 7.41
N GLU A 82 -15.96 -8.40 8.11
CA GLU A 82 -16.64 -7.28 8.77
C GLU A 82 -15.73 -6.49 9.72
N ALA A 83 -14.79 -7.17 10.39
CA ALA A 83 -13.82 -6.54 11.29
C ALA A 83 -12.91 -5.54 10.56
N GLU A 84 -12.52 -5.83 9.33
CA GLU A 84 -11.64 -4.97 8.53
C GLU A 84 -12.40 -3.72 8.03
N HIS A 85 -13.67 -3.90 7.66
CA HIS A 85 -14.56 -2.79 7.29
C HIS A 85 -14.86 -1.88 8.49
N ALA A 86 -15.04 -2.48 9.67
CA ALA A 86 -15.23 -1.74 10.92
C ALA A 86 -13.99 -0.91 11.26
N LEU A 87 -12.78 -1.46 11.08
CA LEU A 87 -11.52 -0.74 11.30
C LEU A 87 -11.36 0.46 10.35
N LEU A 88 -11.71 0.31 9.07
CA LEU A 88 -11.74 1.45 8.14
C LEU A 88 -12.67 2.56 8.63
N SER A 89 -13.89 2.18 9.02
CA SER A 89 -14.90 3.11 9.52
C SER A 89 -14.44 3.80 10.80
N GLN A 90 -13.73 3.08 11.67
CA GLN A 90 -13.19 3.59 12.92
C GLN A 90 -12.05 4.59 12.69
N ILE A 91 -11.08 4.26 11.82
CA ILE A 91 -9.92 5.12 11.55
C ILE A 91 -10.35 6.39 10.82
N VAL A 92 -11.03 6.25 9.67
CA VAL A 92 -11.45 7.38 8.83
C VAL A 92 -12.53 8.21 9.53
N GLY A 93 -13.51 7.53 10.15
CA GLY A 93 -14.56 8.19 10.92
C GLY A 93 -14.06 8.84 12.20
N GLY A 94 -12.97 8.32 12.78
CA GLY A 94 -12.26 8.92 13.91
C GLY A 94 -11.63 10.25 13.53
N LEU A 95 -10.79 10.27 12.49
CA LEU A 95 -10.16 11.51 12.00
C LEU A 95 -11.18 12.57 11.54
N THR A 96 -12.28 12.14 10.92
CA THR A 96 -13.32 13.06 10.42
C THR A 96 -14.11 13.74 11.55
N ARG A 97 -14.37 13.01 12.64
CA ARG A 97 -15.23 13.45 13.75
C ARG A 97 -14.48 13.95 14.98
N ALA A 98 -13.15 13.81 14.99
CA ALA A 98 -12.32 14.21 16.12
C ALA A 98 -12.60 15.66 16.54
N GLY A 99 -12.91 15.85 17.81
CA GLY A 99 -13.18 17.15 18.43
C GLY A 99 -11.94 17.78 19.08
N ASP A 100 -10.89 16.99 19.34
CA ASP A 100 -9.65 17.42 19.96
C ASP A 100 -8.43 16.61 19.46
N ASP A 101 -7.23 17.06 19.85
CA ASP A 101 -5.96 16.45 19.44
C ASP A 101 -5.80 15.01 19.96
N ALA A 102 -6.39 14.67 21.11
CA ALA A 102 -6.28 13.33 21.67
C ALA A 102 -7.08 12.30 20.84
N GLU A 103 -8.24 12.69 20.33
CA GLU A 103 -9.04 11.89 19.40
C GLU A 103 -8.34 11.72 18.04
N VAL A 104 -7.68 12.77 17.53
CA VAL A 104 -6.85 12.69 16.32
C VAL A 104 -5.69 11.71 16.51
N ASP A 105 -4.94 11.83 17.60
CA ASP A 105 -3.81 10.95 17.93
C ASP A 105 -4.24 9.49 18.10
N LEU A 106 -5.43 9.24 18.65
CA LEU A 106 -5.97 7.90 18.79
C LEU A 106 -6.29 7.30 17.41
N ALA A 107 -6.95 8.06 16.54
CA ALA A 107 -7.29 7.60 15.19
C ALA A 107 -6.04 7.38 14.33
N TYR A 108 -5.05 8.28 14.42
CA TYR A 108 -3.77 8.13 13.72
C TYR A 108 -2.95 6.93 14.20
N ARG A 109 -2.91 6.66 15.51
CA ARG A 109 -2.28 5.44 16.03
C ARG A 109 -2.97 4.18 15.50
N GLY A 110 -4.30 4.18 15.43
CA GLY A 110 -5.05 3.09 14.80
C GLY A 110 -4.66 2.84 13.34
N LEU A 111 -4.41 3.91 12.57
CA LEU A 111 -3.88 3.79 11.20
C LEU A 111 -2.49 3.17 11.18
N VAL A 112 -1.56 3.66 12.01
CA VAL A 112 -0.18 3.15 12.07
C VAL A 112 -0.15 1.68 12.48
N ASP A 113 -0.95 1.28 13.48
CA ASP A 113 -1.05 -0.11 13.91
C ASP A 113 -1.61 -1.01 12.80
N PHE A 114 -2.61 -0.53 12.07
CA PHE A 114 -3.20 -1.25 10.94
C PHE A 114 -2.20 -1.45 9.80
N VAL A 115 -1.44 -0.41 9.44
CA VAL A 115 -0.35 -0.51 8.45
C VAL A 115 0.75 -1.45 8.94
N GLY A 116 1.14 -1.36 10.21
CA GLY A 116 2.13 -2.24 10.80
C GLY A 116 1.74 -3.72 10.79
N GLU A 117 0.45 -4.04 10.84
CA GLU A 117 -0.02 -5.42 10.64
C GLU A 117 0.16 -5.87 9.18
N THR A 118 -0.13 -4.99 8.20
CA THR A 118 0.13 -5.29 6.79
C THR A 118 1.63 -5.50 6.52
N GLU A 119 2.50 -4.70 7.14
CA GLU A 119 3.96 -4.87 7.07
C GLU A 119 4.38 -6.26 7.59
N ARG A 120 3.86 -6.67 8.75
CA ARG A 120 4.14 -8.00 9.33
C ARG A 120 3.68 -9.14 8.42
N LEU A 121 2.49 -9.03 7.84
CA LEU A 121 1.97 -10.04 6.91
C LEU A 121 2.86 -10.16 5.66
N LEU A 122 3.42 -9.06 5.17
CA LEU A 122 4.37 -9.05 4.05
C LEU A 122 5.77 -9.59 4.40
N GLY A 123 6.05 -9.81 5.69
CA GLY A 123 7.31 -10.38 6.18
C GLY A 123 8.30 -9.36 6.75
N PHE A 124 7.89 -8.12 6.96
CA PHE A 124 8.74 -7.11 7.59
C PHE A 124 8.76 -7.28 9.12
N SER A 125 9.95 -7.39 9.71
CA SER A 125 10.14 -7.47 11.16
C SER A 125 10.17 -6.10 11.86
N ALA A 126 10.33 -5.03 11.08
CA ALA A 126 10.26 -3.63 11.49
C ALA A 126 9.75 -2.81 10.31
N SER A 127 9.15 -1.65 10.59
CA SER A 127 8.68 -0.75 9.53
C SER A 127 9.86 -0.32 8.65
N PRO A 128 9.78 -0.50 7.33
CA PRO A 128 10.87 -0.15 6.44
C PRO A 128 11.01 1.38 6.36
N ALA A 129 12.20 1.84 5.97
CA ALA A 129 12.44 3.26 5.81
C ALA A 129 11.61 3.84 4.65
N SER A 130 11.14 5.07 4.83
CA SER A 130 10.42 5.82 3.80
C SER A 130 11.21 5.91 2.50
N ILE A 131 10.55 5.63 1.38
CA ILE A 131 11.11 5.78 0.02
C ILE A 131 11.44 7.24 -0.33
N ARG A 132 10.88 8.21 0.40
CA ARG A 132 11.18 9.65 0.23
C ARG A 132 12.53 10.01 0.85
N THR A 133 13.21 9.05 1.48
CA THR A 133 14.57 9.18 2.01
C THR A 133 15.54 8.29 1.23
N PRO A 134 16.83 8.66 1.12
CA PRO A 134 17.84 7.79 0.53
C PRO A 134 17.91 6.40 1.19
N GLN A 135 17.65 6.34 2.50
CA GLN A 135 17.66 5.10 3.28
C GLN A 135 16.55 4.13 2.88
N GLY A 136 15.39 4.59 2.43
CA GLY A 136 14.31 3.73 1.93
C GLY A 136 14.33 3.52 0.42
N MET A 137 14.72 4.54 -0.36
CA MET A 137 14.70 4.49 -1.83
C MET A 137 15.58 3.36 -2.40
N PHE A 138 16.84 3.25 -1.95
CA PHE A 138 17.75 2.23 -2.51
C PHE A 138 17.32 0.79 -2.16
N PRO A 139 16.92 0.48 -0.92
CA PRO A 139 16.32 -0.82 -0.61
C PRO A 139 15.06 -1.12 -1.42
N ALA A 140 14.17 -0.15 -1.61
CA ALA A 140 12.95 -0.33 -2.41
C ALA A 140 13.26 -0.67 -3.87
N LEU A 141 14.22 0.02 -4.49
CA LEU A 141 14.69 -0.29 -5.85
C LEU A 141 15.30 -1.69 -5.94
N ARG A 142 16.09 -2.10 -4.92
CA ARG A 142 16.64 -3.45 -4.87
C ARG A 142 15.54 -4.50 -4.78
N VAL A 143 14.57 -4.31 -3.88
CA VAL A 143 13.42 -5.20 -3.72
C VAL A 143 12.64 -5.30 -5.04
N ALA A 144 12.36 -4.18 -5.69
CA ALA A 144 11.64 -4.18 -6.96
C ALA A 144 12.41 -4.92 -8.07
N ARG A 145 13.75 -4.74 -8.14
CA ARG A 145 14.61 -5.48 -9.08
C ARG A 145 14.58 -6.98 -8.80
N ASP A 146 14.68 -7.37 -7.53
CA ASP A 146 14.74 -8.79 -7.15
C ASP A 146 13.36 -9.47 -7.36
N LEU A 147 12.27 -8.72 -7.17
CA LEU A 147 10.91 -9.17 -7.47
C LEU A 147 10.61 -9.25 -8.96
N PHE A 148 11.28 -8.47 -9.82
CA PHE A 148 11.04 -8.43 -11.27
C PHE A 148 11.03 -9.84 -11.89
N HIS A 149 12.05 -10.65 -11.58
CA HIS A 149 12.17 -12.00 -12.11
C HIS A 149 11.11 -12.96 -11.56
N VAL A 150 10.73 -12.79 -10.29
CA VAL A 150 9.66 -13.58 -9.65
C VAL A 150 8.33 -13.28 -10.32
N MET A 151 8.03 -11.99 -10.55
CA MET A 151 6.80 -11.54 -11.21
C MET A 151 6.73 -12.03 -12.66
N GLU A 152 7.82 -11.91 -13.40
CA GLU A 152 7.93 -12.41 -14.79
C GLU A 152 7.68 -13.92 -14.86
N THR A 153 8.35 -14.70 -14.01
CA THR A 153 8.20 -16.16 -13.97
C THR A 153 6.79 -16.58 -13.58
N ALA A 154 6.13 -15.81 -12.71
CA ALA A 154 4.74 -16.05 -12.29
C ALA A 154 3.69 -15.55 -13.29
N GLY A 155 4.10 -14.98 -14.43
CA GLY A 155 3.19 -14.38 -15.41
C GLY A 155 2.35 -13.26 -14.80
N LEU A 156 2.97 -12.48 -13.91
CA LEU A 156 2.37 -11.34 -13.23
C LEU A 156 2.82 -10.03 -13.90
N PRO A 157 1.97 -8.99 -13.84
CA PRO A 157 2.32 -7.67 -14.33
C PRO A 157 3.53 -7.11 -13.57
N GLN A 158 4.37 -6.34 -14.26
CA GLN A 158 5.46 -5.61 -13.62
C GLN A 158 4.86 -4.47 -12.79
N VAL A 159 5.32 -4.36 -11.54
CA VAL A 159 4.82 -3.37 -10.58
C VAL A 159 5.56 -2.05 -10.66
N LEU A 160 6.76 -2.04 -11.23
CA LEU A 160 7.50 -0.80 -11.44
C LEU A 160 6.88 -0.01 -12.60
N PRO A 161 6.82 1.32 -12.49
CA PRO A 161 6.42 2.17 -13.61
C PRO A 161 7.27 1.84 -14.83
N LYS A 162 6.62 1.67 -16.00
CA LYS A 162 7.33 1.38 -17.26
C LYS A 162 8.39 2.44 -17.58
N SER A 163 8.18 3.68 -17.13
CA SER A 163 9.14 4.78 -17.26
C SER A 163 10.45 4.55 -16.50
N TRP A 164 10.44 3.71 -15.45
CA TRP A 164 11.61 3.37 -14.65
C TRP A 164 12.37 2.16 -15.21
N THR A 165 11.67 1.27 -15.91
CA THR A 165 12.24 0.04 -16.49
C THR A 165 12.45 0.14 -18.00
N ALA A 166 12.18 1.30 -18.61
CA ALA A 166 12.48 1.54 -20.01
C ALA A 166 13.99 1.40 -20.23
N THR A 167 14.42 0.20 -20.62
CA THR A 167 15.68 0.00 -21.33
C THR A 167 15.55 0.80 -22.60
N GLY A 168 16.03 2.04 -22.57
CA GLY A 168 15.94 2.97 -23.68
C GLY A 168 16.56 2.35 -24.93
N LYS A 169 15.74 1.78 -25.80
CA LYS A 169 15.91 2.03 -27.22
C LYS A 169 15.05 3.26 -27.51
N PRO A 170 15.65 4.41 -27.87
CA PRO A 170 14.86 5.50 -28.41
C PRO A 170 14.01 4.96 -29.57
N PRO A 171 12.80 5.47 -29.78
CA PRO A 171 12.02 5.13 -30.97
C PRO A 171 12.91 5.37 -32.19
N ALA A 172 12.98 4.39 -33.10
CA ALA A 172 13.62 4.60 -34.38
C ALA A 172 12.88 5.76 -35.06
N GLU A 173 13.60 6.83 -35.38
CA GLU A 173 13.06 7.93 -36.17
C GLU A 173 12.59 7.36 -37.51
N GLU A 174 11.29 7.43 -37.78
CA GLU A 174 10.68 7.21 -39.10
C GLU A 174 10.67 8.51 -39.91
#